data_AF-A0A914F2P8-F1
#
_entry.id   AF-A0A914F2P8-F1
#
_cell.length_a   1.000
_cell.length_b   1.000
_cell.length_c   1.000
_cell.angle_alpha   90.00
_cell.angle_beta   90.00
_cell.angle_gamma   90.00
#
_symmetry.space_group_name_H-M   'P 1'
#
loop_
_entity.id
_entity.type
_entity.pdbx_description
1 polymer ?
#
loop_
_entity_poly.entity_id
_entity_poly.type
_entity_poly.pdbx_seq_one_letter_code
_entity_poly.pdbx_strand_id
1 'polypeptide(L)'
;MQCSCSNDISSSSATTNFPYFQQFDNIEDEYTTTQALLQPSTTPLNQLPLCSTNITEKRYITSYAYNGRFGNMIFRCASLYGIAKTLNRYPYHSEVTEKQVGAITEFSQVFPLMSDYINIKLPPAGSEKVVNYARDACKYDPPSNLNPYNASKYLRIWGIYLQSWKYFEDYKSDIRKLLECSPMLKDKAKVEAPIMWKNDSSSHKLCVHIRRGDFKQYRTFLVYINQYIF
;
A
#
# COMPACT_ATOMS: atom_id res chain seq x y z
N MET A 1 -2.99 0.65 59.27
CA MET A 1 -1.73 1.15 58.67
C MET A 1 -2.00 1.51 57.22
N GLN A 2 -2.16 2.81 56.97
CA GLN A 2 -2.11 3.38 55.63
C GLN A 2 -0.65 3.46 55.20
N CYS A 3 -0.37 3.10 53.95
CA CYS A 3 0.78 3.65 53.23
C CYS A 3 0.35 3.92 51.79
N SER A 4 0.11 5.19 51.55
CA SER A 4 0.00 5.87 50.27
C SER A 4 1.39 6.32 49.83
N CYS A 5 1.78 6.00 48.60
CA CYS A 5 2.80 6.75 47.87
C CYS A 5 2.31 7.02 46.44
N SER A 6 2.14 8.30 46.15
CA SER A 6 1.83 8.87 44.86
C SER A 6 3.09 9.02 44.00
N ASN A 7 2.86 8.94 42.68
CA ASN A 7 3.53 9.59 41.55
C ASN A 7 5.07 9.54 41.43
N ASP A 8 5.55 8.91 40.36
CA ASP A 8 6.46 9.55 39.39
C ASP A 8 6.51 8.69 38.11
N ILE A 9 5.69 9.05 37.11
CA ILE A 9 5.86 8.57 35.73
C ILE A 9 6.69 9.62 35.02
N SER A 10 8.01 9.44 35.06
CA SER A 10 8.90 10.11 34.13
C SER A 10 8.70 9.48 32.74
N SER A 11 8.02 10.24 31.88
CA SER A 11 7.98 9.96 30.44
C SER A 11 9.38 10.12 29.87
N SER A 12 10.09 9.01 29.69
CA SER A 12 11.31 8.98 28.87
C SER A 12 10.89 8.86 27.41
N SER A 13 10.75 10.01 26.75
CA SER A 13 10.76 10.11 25.30
C SER A 13 12.13 9.68 24.79
N ALA A 14 12.23 8.44 24.31
CA ALA A 14 13.39 8.02 23.53
C ALA A 14 13.31 8.69 22.15
N THR A 15 13.91 9.87 22.04
CA THR A 15 14.22 10.56 20.79
C THR A 15 15.29 9.77 20.04
N THR A 16 14.88 8.93 19.10
CA THR A 16 15.79 8.41 18.07
C THR A 16 15.99 9.49 17.01
N ASN A 17 17.06 10.28 17.18
CA ASN A 17 17.58 11.22 16.19
C ASN A 17 17.98 10.46 14.91
N PHE A 18 17.22 10.65 13.83
CA PHE A 18 17.68 10.36 12.46
C PHE A 18 18.19 11.67 11.84
N PRO A 19 19.49 11.80 11.51
CA PRO A 19 20.05 13.05 11.02
C PRO A 19 19.96 13.11 9.49
N TYR A 20 18.77 13.34 8.93
CA TYR A 20 18.66 13.78 7.53
C TYR A 20 17.28 14.36 7.20
N PHE A 21 16.94 15.49 7.82
CA PHE A 21 15.74 16.26 7.48
C PHE A 21 16.02 17.75 7.69
N GLN A 22 16.87 18.34 6.85
CA GLN A 22 16.92 19.79 6.62
C GLN A 22 17.48 20.05 5.23
N GLN A 23 16.59 20.21 4.26
CA GLN A 23 16.71 21.10 3.10
C GLN A 23 15.67 20.64 2.09
N PHE A 24 14.67 21.49 1.84
CA PHE A 24 14.11 21.90 0.54
C PHE A 24 12.84 22.69 0.83
N ASP A 25 13.03 23.86 1.44
CA ASP A 25 12.13 24.99 1.23
C ASP A 25 12.66 25.75 0.00
N ASN A 26 11.74 26.37 -0.75
CA ASN A 26 11.91 27.25 -1.91
C ASN A 26 11.73 26.58 -3.29
N ILE A 27 10.46 26.51 -3.73
CA ILE A 27 10.12 26.82 -5.13
C ILE A 27 8.85 27.67 -5.07
N GLU A 28 9.05 29.00 -5.05
CA GLU A 28 8.00 29.99 -5.31
C GLU A 28 7.83 30.16 -6.83
N ASP A 29 6.56 30.13 -7.23
CA ASP A 29 5.89 30.83 -8.34
C ASP A 29 6.72 31.52 -9.43
N GLU A 30 6.58 31.02 -10.67
CA GLU A 30 6.77 31.83 -11.87
C GLU A 30 5.76 31.42 -12.95
N TYR A 31 4.60 32.07 -12.97
CA TYR A 31 3.70 32.08 -14.14
C TYR A 31 3.69 33.49 -14.73
N THR A 32 4.52 33.69 -15.76
CA THR A 32 4.53 34.91 -16.55
C THR A 32 3.46 34.86 -17.63
N THR A 33 2.62 35.89 -17.62
CA THR A 33 1.62 36.27 -18.63
C THR A 33 2.23 36.37 -20.03
N THR A 34 1.56 35.79 -21.04
CA THR A 34 1.64 36.32 -22.41
C THR A 34 0.27 36.19 -23.06
N GLN A 35 -0.46 37.31 -23.09
CA GLN A 35 -1.63 37.47 -23.96
C GLN A 35 -1.14 37.80 -25.37
N ALA A 36 -1.52 36.99 -26.35
CA ALA A 36 -1.41 37.31 -27.76
C ALA A 36 -2.76 37.11 -28.45
N LEU A 37 -3.17 38.19 -29.12
CA LEU A 37 -4.40 38.42 -29.88
C LEU A 37 -4.71 37.34 -30.91
N LEU A 38 -5.93 36.79 -30.90
CA LEU A 38 -6.52 36.08 -32.04
C LEU A 38 -7.97 36.54 -32.24
N GLN A 39 -8.23 37.11 -33.42
CA GLN A 39 -9.54 37.60 -33.87
C GLN A 39 -10.50 36.43 -34.20
N PRO A 40 -11.83 36.64 -34.14
CA PRO A 40 -12.79 35.59 -34.41
C PRO A 40 -12.99 35.37 -35.92
N SER A 41 -12.59 34.20 -36.43
CA SER A 41 -12.99 33.74 -37.76
C SER A 41 -14.37 33.09 -37.70
N THR A 42 -15.34 33.69 -38.38
CA THR A 42 -16.69 33.16 -38.59
C THR A 42 -16.66 32.12 -39.71
N THR A 43 -16.67 30.84 -39.36
CA THR A 43 -17.02 29.76 -40.30
C THR A 43 -17.83 28.71 -39.56
N PRO A 44 -19.04 28.31 -40.05
CA PRO A 44 -19.91 27.41 -39.33
C PRO A 44 -19.41 25.96 -39.45
N LEU A 45 -18.95 25.40 -38.34
CA LEU A 45 -18.55 23.99 -38.22
C LEU A 45 -19.79 23.09 -38.12
N ASN A 46 -20.44 22.85 -39.26
CA ASN A 46 -21.40 21.77 -39.39
C ASN A 46 -20.67 20.46 -39.74
N GLN A 47 -20.85 19.48 -38.86
CA GLN A 47 -20.73 18.03 -39.09
C GLN A 47 -19.36 17.50 -39.56
N LEU A 48 -18.44 17.37 -38.61
CA LEU A 48 -17.43 16.30 -38.67
C LEU A 48 -18.03 15.01 -38.08
N PRO A 49 -17.87 13.84 -38.73
CA PRO A 49 -18.40 12.59 -38.21
C PRO A 49 -17.72 12.28 -36.88
N LEU A 50 -18.53 12.15 -35.82
CA LEU A 50 -18.07 11.73 -34.50
C LEU A 50 -17.61 10.28 -34.60
N CYS A 51 -16.32 10.09 -34.89
CA CYS A 51 -15.68 8.79 -34.79
C CYS A 51 -15.76 8.39 -33.32
N SER A 52 -16.73 7.53 -32.97
CA SER A 52 -16.89 7.01 -31.63
C SER A 52 -15.71 6.12 -31.32
N THR A 53 -14.63 6.71 -30.81
CA THR A 53 -13.62 5.98 -30.10
C THR A 53 -14.31 5.37 -28.89
N ASN A 54 -14.50 4.05 -28.89
CA ASN A 54 -14.93 3.31 -27.71
C ASN A 54 -13.80 3.38 -26.67
N ILE A 55 -13.59 4.57 -26.09
CA ILE A 55 -12.73 4.77 -24.94
C ILE A 55 -13.43 4.07 -23.80
N THR A 56 -13.03 2.83 -23.52
CA THR A 56 -13.52 2.10 -22.36
C THR A 56 -13.18 2.94 -21.14
N GLU A 57 -14.21 3.39 -20.42
CA GLU A 57 -14.02 4.26 -19.27
C GLU A 57 -13.10 3.59 -18.24
N LYS A 58 -12.09 4.33 -17.76
CA LYS A 58 -11.21 3.86 -16.68
C LYS A 58 -12.02 3.68 -15.39
N ARG A 59 -11.98 2.45 -14.86
CA ARG A 59 -12.63 2.06 -13.60
C ARG A 59 -11.58 1.77 -12.54
N TYR A 60 -11.89 2.08 -11.30
CA TYR A 60 -10.93 2.07 -10.19
C TYR A 60 -11.40 1.13 -9.08
N ILE A 61 -10.43 0.66 -8.27
CA ILE A 61 -10.69 -0.14 -7.07
C ILE A 61 -9.73 0.24 -5.94
N THR A 62 -10.24 0.30 -4.72
CA THR A 62 -9.44 0.45 -3.49
C THR A 62 -9.96 -0.51 -2.43
N SER A 63 -9.16 -0.79 -1.41
CA SER A 63 -9.62 -1.42 -0.16
C SER A 63 -9.50 -0.43 0.99
N TYR A 64 -10.28 -0.64 2.07
CA TYR A 64 -10.18 0.21 3.25
C TYR A 64 -8.74 0.35 3.73
N ALA A 65 -8.41 1.57 4.14
CA ALA A 65 -7.10 1.89 4.66
C ALA A 65 -6.84 1.11 5.95
N TYR A 66 -5.62 0.60 6.09
CA TYR A 66 -5.25 -0.33 7.15
C TYR A 66 -4.06 0.21 7.94
N ASN A 67 -4.01 -0.11 9.24
CA ASN A 67 -3.06 0.43 10.22
C ASN A 67 -1.92 -0.52 10.61
N GLY A 68 -1.72 -1.62 9.88
CA GLY A 68 -0.62 -2.53 10.20
C GLY A 68 0.69 -2.18 9.51
N ARG A 69 1.68 -3.02 9.80
CA ARG A 69 3.09 -2.75 9.47
C ARG A 69 3.42 -3.12 8.02
N PHE A 70 4.64 -2.80 7.63
CA PHE A 70 5.19 -2.93 6.29
C PHE A 70 4.82 -4.23 5.53
N GLY A 71 4.95 -5.41 6.16
CA GLY A 71 4.59 -6.68 5.53
C GLY A 71 3.11 -6.80 5.13
N ASN A 72 2.20 -6.24 5.92
CA ASN A 72 0.78 -6.21 5.56
C ASN A 72 0.50 -5.24 4.41
N MET A 73 1.26 -4.14 4.31
CA MET A 73 1.16 -3.21 3.19
C MET A 73 1.62 -3.86 1.89
N ILE A 74 2.74 -4.60 1.90
CA ILE A 74 3.17 -5.42 0.75
C ILE A 74 2.05 -6.37 0.33
N PHE A 75 1.47 -7.11 1.28
CA PHE A 75 0.44 -8.10 1.00
C PHE A 75 -0.84 -7.46 0.44
N ARG A 76 -1.27 -6.34 1.03
CA ARG A 76 -2.42 -5.56 0.58
C ARG A 76 -2.21 -5.05 -0.84
N CYS A 77 -1.06 -4.43 -1.13
CA CYS A 77 -0.76 -3.90 -2.46
C CYS A 77 -0.72 -5.02 -3.51
N ALA A 78 -0.06 -6.15 -3.23
CA ALA A 78 -0.02 -7.29 -4.14
C ALA A 78 -1.40 -7.88 -4.41
N SER A 79 -2.21 -8.04 -3.36
CA SER A 79 -3.57 -8.57 -3.49
C SER A 79 -4.50 -7.61 -4.23
N LEU A 80 -4.42 -6.31 -3.91
CA LEU A 80 -5.19 -5.29 -4.60
C LEU A 80 -4.80 -5.20 -6.08
N TYR A 81 -3.51 -5.34 -6.40
CA TYR A 81 -3.03 -5.43 -7.78
C TYR A 81 -3.68 -6.61 -8.52
N GLY A 82 -3.61 -7.82 -7.97
CA GLY A 82 -4.16 -9.01 -8.63
C GLY A 82 -5.68 -8.99 -8.78
N ILE A 83 -6.41 -8.48 -7.78
CA ILE A 83 -7.86 -8.22 -7.87
C ILE A 83 -8.14 -7.21 -8.98
N ALA A 84 -7.41 -6.09 -9.02
CA ALA A 84 -7.61 -5.03 -9.99
C ALA A 84 -7.35 -5.51 -11.42
N LYS A 85 -6.27 -6.28 -11.65
CA LYS A 85 -5.97 -6.89 -12.95
C LYS A 85 -7.06 -7.85 -13.40
N THR A 86 -7.54 -8.70 -12.49
CA THR A 86 -8.61 -9.67 -12.79
C THR A 86 -9.93 -8.97 -13.20
N LEU A 87 -10.22 -7.81 -12.61
CA LEU A 87 -11.43 -7.04 -12.90
C LEU A 87 -11.27 -5.96 -13.97
N ASN A 88 -10.09 -5.85 -14.58
CA ASN A 88 -9.72 -4.76 -15.49
C ASN A 88 -9.98 -3.37 -14.87
N ARG A 89 -9.47 -3.16 -13.67
CA ARG A 89 -9.55 -1.91 -12.89
C ARG A 89 -8.16 -1.39 -12.54
N TYR A 90 -8.10 -0.11 -12.20
CA TYR A 90 -6.90 0.57 -11.72
C TYR A 90 -6.94 0.65 -10.18
N PRO A 91 -5.97 0.05 -9.47
CA PRO A 91 -5.90 0.15 -8.02
C PRO A 91 -5.46 1.55 -7.57
N TYR A 92 -5.89 1.98 -6.40
CA TYR A 92 -5.44 3.23 -5.79
C TYR A 92 -5.44 3.15 -4.25
N HIS A 93 -4.78 4.11 -3.61
CA HIS A 93 -4.92 4.36 -2.19
C HIS A 93 -5.97 5.45 -1.94
N SER A 94 -7.03 5.08 -1.22
CA SER A 94 -8.08 6.00 -0.73
C SER A 94 -7.82 6.42 0.72
N GLU A 95 -8.30 7.60 1.10
CA GLU A 95 -8.41 8.08 2.49
C GLU A 95 -7.14 7.89 3.31
N VAL A 96 -6.22 8.84 3.19
CA VAL A 96 -4.96 8.83 3.93
C VAL A 96 -5.04 9.78 5.12
N THR A 97 -5.10 9.22 6.33
CA THR A 97 -4.68 9.93 7.54
C THR A 97 -3.19 10.26 7.44
N GLU A 98 -2.68 11.25 8.18
CA GLU A 98 -1.24 11.59 8.18
C GLU A 98 -0.33 10.37 8.42
N LYS A 99 -0.72 9.49 9.35
CA LYS A 99 0.00 8.24 9.63
C LYS A 99 0.08 7.32 8.40
N GLN A 100 -0.99 7.27 7.61
CA GLN A 100 -1.03 6.46 6.39
C GLN A 100 -0.23 7.10 5.26
N VAL A 101 -0.20 8.44 5.18
CA VAL A 101 0.72 9.15 4.28
C VAL A 101 2.15 8.76 4.59
N GLY A 102 2.57 8.83 5.87
CA GLY A 102 3.92 8.43 6.28
C GLY A 102 4.28 7.00 5.88
N ALA A 103 3.38 6.04 6.10
CA ALA A 103 3.60 4.65 5.70
C ALA A 103 3.68 4.47 4.17
N ILE A 104 2.85 5.17 3.39
CA ILE A 104 2.89 5.12 1.92
C ILE A 104 4.18 5.76 1.40
N THR A 105 4.64 6.85 2.02
CA THR A 105 5.92 7.49 1.69
C THR A 105 7.11 6.56 1.99
N GLU A 106 7.12 5.89 3.15
CA GLU A 106 8.14 4.88 3.45
C GLU A 106 8.09 3.74 2.41
N PHE A 107 6.89 3.29 2.04
CA PHE A 107 6.72 2.26 1.01
C PHE A 107 7.25 2.68 -0.35
N SER A 108 7.04 3.93 -0.78
CA SER A 108 7.52 4.43 -2.08
C SER A 108 9.04 4.54 -2.14
N GLN A 109 9.70 4.80 -1.01
CA GLN A 109 11.17 4.78 -0.94
C GLN A 109 11.75 3.37 -1.09
N VAL A 110 11.00 2.34 -0.68
CA VAL A 110 11.43 0.95 -0.79
C VAL A 110 11.04 0.34 -2.13
N PHE A 111 9.79 0.49 -2.56
CA PHE A 111 9.20 -0.13 -3.76
C PHE A 111 8.57 0.94 -4.68
N PRO A 112 9.39 1.77 -5.34
CA PRO A 112 8.89 2.92 -6.11
C PRO A 112 7.90 2.50 -7.22
N LEU A 113 8.18 1.41 -7.93
CA LEU A 113 7.32 0.93 -9.03
C LEU A 113 5.92 0.51 -8.56
N MET A 114 5.81 -0.15 -7.41
CA MET A 114 4.51 -0.50 -6.84
C MET A 114 3.75 0.76 -6.40
N SER A 115 4.43 1.74 -5.79
CA SER A 115 3.81 3.00 -5.37
C SER A 115 3.34 3.86 -6.54
N ASP A 116 4.11 3.92 -7.63
CA ASP A 116 3.71 4.63 -8.85
C ASP A 116 2.46 3.99 -9.47
N TYR A 117 2.36 2.66 -9.39
CA TYR A 117 1.21 1.91 -9.91
C TYR A 117 -0.04 2.06 -9.03
N ILE A 118 0.11 2.06 -7.69
CA ILE A 118 -0.97 2.21 -6.72
C ILE A 118 -0.84 3.58 -6.04
N ASN A 119 -1.12 4.64 -6.80
CA ASN A 119 -1.01 6.01 -6.29
C ASN A 119 -2.19 6.41 -5.40
N ILE A 120 -2.00 7.51 -4.67
CA ILE A 120 -3.09 8.14 -3.90
C ILE A 120 -4.05 8.79 -4.89
N LYS A 121 -5.34 8.52 -4.70
CA LYS A 121 -6.41 9.16 -5.47
C LYS A 121 -7.60 9.48 -4.58
N LEU A 122 -8.12 10.69 -4.76
CA LEU A 122 -9.35 11.15 -4.13
C LEU A 122 -10.50 11.04 -5.14
N PRO A 123 -11.39 10.04 -5.01
CA PRO A 123 -12.60 10.00 -5.81
C PRO A 123 -13.55 11.14 -5.42
N PRO A 124 -14.43 11.60 -6.32
CA PRO A 124 -15.46 12.57 -5.98
C PRO A 124 -16.30 12.12 -4.78
N ALA A 125 -16.68 13.06 -3.90
CA ALA A 125 -17.45 12.76 -2.71
C ALA A 125 -18.73 11.97 -3.05
N GLY A 126 -18.96 10.86 -2.35
CA GLY A 126 -20.13 9.99 -2.55
C GLY A 126 -20.11 9.13 -3.82
N SER A 127 -19.06 9.19 -4.64
CA SER A 127 -18.99 8.41 -5.90
C SER A 127 -18.52 6.96 -5.74
N GLU A 128 -18.00 6.60 -4.56
CA GLU A 128 -17.52 5.25 -4.29
C GLU A 128 -18.66 4.29 -3.95
N LYS A 129 -18.75 3.18 -4.68
CA LYS A 129 -19.59 2.05 -4.29
C LYS A 129 -18.84 1.20 -3.27
N VAL A 130 -19.32 1.17 -2.03
CA VAL A 130 -18.76 0.32 -0.98
C VAL A 130 -19.37 -1.09 -1.06
N VAL A 131 -18.52 -2.12 -0.97
CA VAL A 131 -18.90 -3.54 -1.07
C VAL A 131 -18.27 -4.37 0.04
N ASN A 132 -19.10 -5.21 0.66
CA ASN A 132 -18.65 -6.22 1.63
C ASN A 132 -17.97 -7.38 0.89
N TYR A 133 -16.65 -7.35 0.82
CA TYR A 133 -15.81 -8.35 0.15
C TYR A 133 -14.53 -8.57 0.94
N ALA A 134 -14.10 -9.83 1.10
CA ALA A 134 -12.92 -10.21 1.87
C ALA A 134 -12.94 -9.63 3.31
N ARG A 135 -14.08 -9.83 4.02
CA ARG A 135 -14.22 -9.40 5.42
C ARG A 135 -13.42 -10.27 6.37
N ASP A 136 -13.42 -11.58 6.12
CA ASP A 136 -12.77 -12.54 6.99
C ASP A 136 -11.27 -12.53 6.75
N ALA A 137 -10.49 -12.54 7.84
CA ALA A 137 -9.05 -12.76 7.75
C ALA A 137 -8.77 -14.17 7.20
N CYS A 138 -7.65 -14.32 6.49
CA CYS A 138 -7.16 -15.60 5.99
C CYS A 138 -8.10 -16.37 5.04
N LYS A 139 -9.17 -15.74 4.51
CA LYS A 139 -10.08 -16.33 3.54
C LYS A 139 -9.80 -15.82 2.12
N TYR A 140 -10.03 -16.68 1.14
CA TYR A 140 -10.06 -16.32 -0.27
C TYR A 140 -11.50 -16.19 -0.75
N ASP A 141 -11.87 -15.00 -1.22
CA ASP A 141 -13.12 -14.75 -1.95
C ASP A 141 -12.75 -14.51 -3.42
N PRO A 142 -13.27 -15.26 -4.41
CA PRO A 142 -12.91 -15.03 -5.81
C PRO A 142 -13.24 -13.61 -6.29
N PRO A 143 -12.36 -12.92 -7.04
CA PRO A 143 -12.64 -11.59 -7.58
C PRO A 143 -13.89 -11.53 -8.45
N SER A 144 -14.30 -12.64 -9.09
CA SER A 144 -15.55 -12.75 -9.85
C SER A 144 -16.80 -12.41 -9.03
N ASN A 145 -16.75 -12.51 -7.71
CA ASN A 145 -17.85 -12.10 -6.82
C ASN A 145 -18.11 -10.59 -6.87
N LEU A 146 -17.18 -9.80 -7.44
CA LEU A 146 -17.32 -8.36 -7.65
C LEU A 146 -17.92 -7.99 -9.01
N ASN A 147 -18.18 -8.96 -9.90
CA ASN A 147 -18.78 -8.72 -11.22
C ASN A 147 -20.12 -7.96 -11.19
N PRO A 148 -21.02 -8.17 -10.22
CA PRO A 148 -22.25 -7.38 -10.11
C PRO A 148 -22.03 -5.87 -9.97
N TYR A 149 -20.81 -5.44 -9.59
CA TYR A 149 -20.45 -4.04 -9.40
C TYR A 149 -19.61 -3.48 -10.57
N ASN A 150 -19.57 -4.17 -11.72
CA ASN A 150 -18.75 -3.78 -12.87
C ASN A 150 -19.09 -2.41 -13.47
N ALA A 151 -20.34 -1.95 -13.32
CA ALA A 151 -20.78 -0.63 -13.75
C ALA A 151 -20.26 0.51 -12.86
N SER A 152 -19.85 0.23 -11.62
CA SER A 152 -19.36 1.27 -10.70
C SER A 152 -17.97 1.77 -11.12
N LYS A 153 -17.84 3.08 -11.34
CA LYS A 153 -16.57 3.73 -11.69
C LYS A 153 -15.53 3.62 -10.58
N TYR A 154 -15.93 3.86 -9.33
CA TYR A 154 -15.09 3.72 -8.15
C TYR A 154 -15.67 2.65 -7.23
N LEU A 155 -14.88 1.60 -6.99
CA LEU A 155 -15.26 0.49 -6.13
C LEU A 155 -14.38 0.46 -4.89
N ARG A 156 -14.98 0.45 -3.71
CA ARG A 156 -14.28 0.30 -2.43
C ARG A 156 -14.69 -1.02 -1.79
N ILE A 157 -13.74 -1.96 -1.68
CA ILE A 157 -13.97 -3.24 -1.01
C ILE A 157 -13.57 -3.17 0.46
N TRP A 158 -14.24 -3.96 1.31
CA TRP A 158 -13.89 -4.05 2.73
C TRP A 158 -12.41 -4.44 2.92
N GLY A 159 -12.01 -5.63 2.45
CA GLY A 159 -10.63 -5.99 2.12
C GLY A 159 -9.53 -5.45 3.03
N ILE A 160 -9.67 -5.56 4.36
CA ILE A 160 -8.74 -4.95 5.32
C ILE A 160 -7.34 -5.58 5.21
N TYR A 161 -7.29 -6.92 5.18
CA TYR A 161 -6.04 -7.67 5.18
C TYR A 161 -5.69 -8.26 3.82
N LEU A 162 -6.70 -8.65 3.04
CA LEU A 162 -6.55 -9.37 1.76
C LEU A 162 -5.53 -10.52 1.84
N GLN A 163 -5.46 -11.25 2.96
CA GLN A 163 -4.35 -12.15 3.32
C GLN A 163 -4.25 -13.46 2.53
N SER A 164 -4.92 -13.59 1.38
CA SER A 164 -4.80 -14.77 0.52
C SER A 164 -3.84 -14.53 -0.65
N TRP A 165 -2.82 -15.37 -0.78
CA TRP A 165 -1.89 -15.31 -1.90
C TRP A 165 -2.56 -15.59 -3.24
N LYS A 166 -3.72 -16.26 -3.23
CA LYS A 166 -4.51 -16.59 -4.40
C LYS A 166 -4.97 -15.35 -5.19
N TYR A 167 -5.03 -14.18 -4.55
CA TYR A 167 -5.37 -12.93 -5.25
C TYR A 167 -4.34 -12.54 -6.31
N PHE A 168 -3.08 -12.93 -6.15
CA PHE A 168 -1.98 -12.49 -7.00
C PHE A 168 -1.14 -13.66 -7.54
N GLU A 169 -1.62 -14.89 -7.41
CA GLU A 169 -0.91 -16.10 -7.88
C GLU A 169 -0.54 -15.99 -9.35
N ASP A 170 -1.52 -15.68 -10.19
CA ASP A 170 -1.36 -15.59 -11.65
C ASP A 170 -0.51 -14.39 -12.08
N TYR A 171 -0.26 -13.46 -11.16
CA TYR A 171 0.46 -12.20 -11.41
C TYR A 171 1.81 -12.14 -10.69
N LYS A 172 2.34 -13.26 -10.19
CA LYS A 172 3.60 -13.32 -9.43
C LYS A 172 4.79 -12.68 -10.15
N SER A 173 4.87 -12.81 -11.47
CA SER A 173 5.93 -12.19 -12.28
C SER A 173 5.86 -10.66 -12.22
N ASP A 174 4.66 -10.10 -12.35
CA ASP A 174 4.43 -8.66 -12.27
C ASP A 174 4.66 -8.14 -10.86
N ILE A 175 4.17 -8.86 -9.84
CA ILE A 175 4.39 -8.52 -8.43
C ILE A 175 5.88 -8.47 -8.10
N ARG A 176 6.70 -9.41 -8.60
CA ARG A 176 8.15 -9.39 -8.37
C ARG A 176 8.83 -8.16 -8.98
N LYS A 177 8.39 -7.71 -10.16
CA LYS A 177 8.90 -6.50 -10.79
C LYS A 177 8.45 -5.24 -10.04
N LEU A 178 7.18 -5.19 -9.62
CA LEU A 178 6.65 -4.04 -8.89
C LEU A 178 7.25 -3.91 -7.49
N LEU A 179 7.53 -5.02 -6.83
CA LEU A 179 8.22 -5.09 -5.53
C LEU A 179 9.74 -5.14 -5.66
N GLU A 180 10.27 -4.69 -6.79
CA GLU A 180 11.70 -4.53 -6.93
C GLU A 180 12.17 -3.34 -6.09
N CYS A 181 13.16 -3.58 -5.21
CA CYS A 181 13.65 -2.55 -4.30
C CYS A 181 14.25 -1.36 -5.08
N SER A 182 14.19 -0.18 -4.46
CA SER A 182 14.81 1.04 -5.01
C SER A 182 16.30 0.85 -5.29
N PRO A 183 16.87 1.57 -6.29
CA PRO A 183 18.29 1.47 -6.64
C PRO A 183 19.21 1.66 -5.42
N MET A 184 18.91 2.64 -4.58
CA MET A 184 19.63 2.91 -3.34
C MET A 184 19.70 1.68 -2.42
N LEU A 185 18.57 1.01 -2.18
CA LEU A 185 18.53 -0.18 -1.32
C LEU A 185 19.23 -1.38 -1.95
N LYS A 186 19.15 -1.53 -3.28
CA LYS A 186 19.90 -2.56 -3.99
C LYS A 186 21.40 -2.34 -3.87
N ASP A 187 21.88 -1.11 -4.03
CA ASP A 187 23.30 -0.81 -3.94
C ASP A 187 23.81 -0.97 -2.50
N LYS A 188 23.03 -0.53 -1.51
CA LYS A 188 23.30 -0.83 -0.10
C LYS A 188 23.37 -2.35 0.14
N ALA A 189 22.43 -3.12 -0.38
CA ALA A 189 22.43 -4.57 -0.24
C ALA A 189 23.63 -5.24 -0.94
N LYS A 190 24.09 -4.76 -2.09
CA LYS A 190 25.29 -5.27 -2.77
C LYS A 190 26.55 -5.10 -1.92
N VAL A 191 26.62 -4.02 -1.14
CA VAL A 191 27.75 -3.75 -0.24
C VAL A 191 27.63 -4.55 1.06
N GLU A 192 26.46 -4.54 1.69
CA GLU A 192 26.28 -5.12 3.03
C GLU A 192 26.08 -6.64 3.02
N ALA A 193 25.42 -7.19 2.00
CA ALA A 193 25.12 -8.62 1.94
C ALA A 193 26.38 -9.51 1.96
N PRO A 194 27.45 -9.23 1.21
CA PRO A 194 28.69 -10.03 1.27
C PRO A 194 29.41 -9.92 2.62
N ILE A 195 29.23 -8.80 3.34
CA ILE A 195 29.82 -8.58 4.67
C ILE A 195 29.08 -9.42 5.71
N MET A 196 27.74 -9.38 5.69
CA MET A 196 26.89 -10.14 6.63
C MET A 196 26.90 -11.64 6.32
N TRP A 197 26.90 -11.99 5.05
CA TRP A 197 26.92 -13.36 4.57
C TRP A 197 28.13 -13.51 3.66
N LYS A 198 29.24 -13.99 4.23
CA LYS A 198 30.46 -14.31 3.46
C LYS A 198 30.04 -15.03 2.17
N ASN A 199 30.48 -14.51 1.03
CA ASN A 199 30.24 -15.11 -0.28
C ASN A 199 31.13 -16.33 -0.48
N ASP A 200 30.96 -17.33 0.38
CA ASP A 200 31.57 -18.64 0.24
C ASP A 200 30.60 -19.53 -0.54
N SER A 201 31.01 -19.93 -1.73
CA SER A 201 30.27 -20.85 -2.61
C SER A 201 30.03 -22.23 -2.00
N SER A 202 30.71 -22.57 -0.89
CA SER A 202 30.51 -23.80 -0.12
C SER A 202 29.53 -23.65 1.06
N SER A 203 29.10 -22.42 1.38
CA SER A 203 28.23 -22.16 2.54
C SER A 203 26.75 -22.32 2.22
N HIS A 204 26.04 -23.07 3.08
CA HIS A 204 24.57 -23.15 3.05
C HIS A 204 23.99 -22.06 3.96
N LYS A 205 23.02 -21.31 3.46
CA LYS A 205 22.40 -20.19 4.18
C LYS A 205 20.99 -20.59 4.63
N LEU A 206 20.75 -20.61 5.95
CA LEU A 206 19.44 -20.82 6.55
C LEU A 206 18.93 -19.51 7.16
N CYS A 207 17.84 -18.98 6.62
CA CYS A 207 17.20 -17.76 7.13
C CYS A 207 15.98 -18.13 7.97
N VAL A 208 16.04 -17.86 9.28
CA VAL A 208 14.93 -18.11 10.21
C VAL A 208 14.30 -16.80 10.63
N HIS A 209 13.03 -16.59 10.29
CA HIS A 209 12.26 -15.43 10.74
C HIS A 209 11.34 -15.85 11.90
N ILE A 210 11.64 -15.36 13.11
CA ILE A 210 10.84 -15.63 14.32
C ILE A 210 10.08 -14.36 14.71
N ARG A 211 8.78 -14.32 14.42
CA ARG A 211 7.90 -13.23 14.89
C ARG A 211 7.60 -13.41 16.37
N ARG A 212 8.10 -12.51 17.22
CA ARG A 212 7.81 -12.52 18.67
C ARG A 212 6.94 -11.37 19.13
N GLY A 213 7.25 -10.14 18.71
CA GLY A 213 6.76 -8.86 19.28
C GLY A 213 5.37 -8.90 19.94
N ASP A 214 4.34 -8.65 19.13
CA ASP A 214 2.92 -8.61 19.53
C ASP A 214 2.33 -9.96 19.97
N PHE A 215 3.05 -11.07 19.75
CA PHE A 215 2.63 -12.42 20.11
C PHE A 215 3.09 -12.82 21.53
N LYS A 216 3.92 -12.01 22.20
CA LYS A 216 4.37 -12.28 23.58
C LYS A 216 3.25 -12.23 24.63
N GLN A 217 2.13 -11.55 24.34
CA GLN A 217 1.03 -11.36 25.29
C GLN A 217 0.09 -12.58 25.43
N TYR A 218 0.23 -13.63 24.63
CA TYR A 218 -0.58 -14.86 24.76
C TYR A 218 -0.02 -15.87 25.79
N ARG A 219 0.74 -15.42 26.79
CA ARG A 219 1.27 -16.31 27.85
C ARG A 219 0.19 -16.91 28.76
N THR A 220 -1.05 -16.42 28.72
CA THR A 220 -2.10 -16.90 29.64
C THR A 220 -2.85 -18.15 29.15
N PHE A 221 -2.68 -18.59 27.89
CA PHE A 221 -3.41 -19.76 27.37
C PHE A 221 -2.67 -21.10 27.54
N LEU A 222 -1.37 -21.09 27.86
CA LEU A 222 -0.58 -22.33 28.02
C LEU A 222 -0.54 -22.85 29.47
N VAL A 223 -1.18 -22.17 30.43
CA VAL A 223 -1.29 -22.69 31.80
C VAL A 223 -2.37 -23.77 31.93
N TYR A 224 -3.34 -23.86 31.01
CA TYR A 224 -4.44 -24.82 31.10
C TYR A 224 -4.23 -26.17 30.37
N ILE A 225 -3.15 -26.35 29.60
CA ILE A 225 -2.88 -27.62 28.91
C ILE A 225 -2.03 -28.58 29.78
N ASN A 226 -1.37 -28.07 30.83
CA ASN A 226 -0.59 -28.91 31.77
C ASN A 226 -1.42 -29.54 32.91
N GLN A 227 -2.76 -29.52 32.85
CA GLN A 227 -3.61 -30.21 33.83
C GLN A 227 -4.26 -31.50 33.30
N TYR A 228 -4.00 -31.92 32.06
CA TYR A 228 -4.60 -33.13 31.47
C TYR A 228 -3.63 -34.05 30.74
N ILE A 229 -2.32 -33.92 30.99
CA ILE A 229 -1.34 -34.90 30.50
C ILE A 229 -0.40 -35.25 31.67
N PHE A 230 -0.46 -36.53 32.03
CA PHE A 230 0.12 -37.26 33.17
C PHE A 230 -0.71 -37.27 34.46
#